data_AF-A0AA88L8S9-F1
#
_entry.id   AF-A0AA88L8S9-F1
#
_cell.length_a   1.000
_cell.length_b   1.000
_cell.length_c   1.000
_cell.angle_alpha   90.00
_cell.angle_beta   90.00
_cell.angle_gamma   90.00
#
_symmetry.space_group_name_H-M   'P 1'
#
loop_
_entity.id
_entity.type
_entity.pdbx_description
1 polymer ?
#
loop_
_entity_poly.entity_id
_entity_poly.type
_entity_poly.pdbx_seq_one_letter_code
_entity_poly.pdbx_strand_id
1 'polypeptide(L)'
;MDILRQSITFPYHKTLIRILPQSMSYEYGALIEPLSVAVYSAERAEVGLGSKVLVLGAGPVGLLCLLVAKAAGAASIGITGKMPRKRKSDPSLYAWDEENMKAAVMAHLKDGMPIRTAATLHAVQKLTLSRYCKAYSASADKEKVAFRFTPRYDVKKVFSSEMEDSLESYVLLSSQMNYGLTKKTDKEISLGICQGEHPEIP
;
A
#
# COMPACT_ATOMS: atom_id res chain seq x y z
N MET A 1 24.33 -14.17 8.19
CA MET A 1 23.83 -14.64 9.49
C MET A 1 22.56 -15.40 9.17
N ASP A 2 22.65 -16.71 8.99
CA ASP A 2 21.51 -17.54 8.60
C ASP A 2 20.61 -17.75 9.82
N ILE A 3 19.50 -17.02 9.83
CA ILE A 3 18.51 -17.03 10.91
C ILE A 3 17.69 -18.34 10.89
N LEU A 4 17.64 -19.02 9.75
CA LEU A 4 16.88 -20.27 9.56
C LEU A 4 17.79 -21.49 9.74
N ARG A 5 17.29 -22.50 10.47
CA ARG A 5 18.00 -23.74 10.78
C ARG A 5 17.14 -24.95 10.42
N GLN A 6 17.79 -26.06 10.06
CA GLN A 6 17.12 -27.34 9.81
C GLN A 6 16.45 -27.93 11.06
N SER A 7 16.93 -27.56 12.25
CA SER A 7 16.33 -27.94 13.52
C SER A 7 16.30 -26.76 14.49
N ILE A 8 15.23 -26.70 15.29
CA ILE A 8 15.02 -25.69 16.32
C ILE A 8 14.61 -26.38 17.62
N THR A 9 15.14 -25.93 18.74
CA THR A 9 14.73 -26.41 20.07
C THR A 9 13.67 -25.47 20.60
N PHE A 10 12.49 -26.00 20.94
CA PHE A 10 11.40 -25.25 21.55
C PHE A 10 11.11 -25.80 22.95
N PRO A 11 10.79 -24.93 23.94
CA PRO A 11 10.33 -25.40 25.24
C PRO A 11 9.03 -26.19 25.06
N TYR A 12 9.00 -27.42 25.57
CA TYR A 12 7.83 -28.27 25.48
C TYR A 12 6.73 -27.73 26.41
N HIS A 13 5.89 -26.87 25.86
CA HIS A 13 4.68 -26.39 26.50
C HIS A 13 3.52 -26.52 25.51
N LYS A 14 2.41 -27.13 25.95
CA LYS A 14 1.25 -27.45 25.10
C LYS A 14 0.64 -26.23 24.38
N THR A 15 0.92 -25.02 24.84
CA THR A 15 0.43 -23.78 24.21
C THR A 15 1.34 -23.27 23.08
N LEU A 16 2.59 -23.72 23.01
CA LEU A 16 3.59 -23.25 22.05
C LEU A 16 3.75 -24.18 20.84
N ILE A 17 3.34 -25.44 20.96
CA ILE A 17 3.39 -26.44 19.88
C ILE A 17 1.97 -26.85 19.52
N ARG A 18 1.55 -26.56 18.28
CA ARG A 18 0.24 -26.92 17.74
C ARG A 18 0.42 -28.05 16.74
N ILE A 19 -0.31 -29.15 16.92
CA ILE A 19 -0.34 -30.25 15.95
C ILE A 19 -1.18 -29.80 14.77
N LEU A 20 -0.60 -29.82 13.57
CA LEU A 20 -1.32 -29.50 12.34
C LEU A 20 -2.23 -30.68 11.95
N PRO A 21 -3.45 -30.41 11.42
CA PRO A 21 -4.26 -31.45 10.80
C PRO A 21 -3.50 -32.14 9.67
N GLN A 22 -3.69 -33.45 9.49
CA GLN A 22 -3.01 -34.20 8.41
C GLN A 22 -3.35 -33.69 7.00
N SER A 23 -4.50 -33.03 6.84
CA SER A 23 -4.94 -32.43 5.59
C SER A 23 -4.30 -31.07 5.27
N MET A 24 -3.53 -30.50 6.19
CA MET A 24 -2.89 -29.19 6.02
C MET A 24 -1.41 -29.36 5.66
N SER A 25 -0.96 -28.72 4.59
CA SER A 25 0.44 -28.75 4.19
C SER A 25 1.31 -27.89 5.11
N TYR A 26 2.62 -28.14 5.13
CA TYR A 26 3.55 -27.38 5.97
C TYR A 26 3.66 -25.92 5.54
N GLU A 27 3.41 -25.60 4.28
CA GLU A 27 3.38 -24.24 3.76
C GLU A 27 2.25 -23.42 4.37
N TYR A 28 1.03 -23.95 4.40
CA TYR A 28 -0.07 -23.30 5.14
C TYR A 28 0.22 -23.27 6.64
N GLY A 29 0.89 -24.30 7.17
CA GLY A 29 1.35 -24.33 8.55
C GLY A 29 2.28 -23.16 8.91
N ALA A 30 3.19 -22.80 8.01
CA ALA A 30 4.13 -21.69 8.21
C ALA A 30 3.42 -20.31 8.24
N LEU A 31 2.27 -20.19 7.57
CA LEU A 31 1.45 -18.99 7.57
C LEU A 31 0.62 -18.78 8.84
N ILE A 32 0.55 -19.77 9.75
CA ILE A 32 -0.28 -19.67 10.96
C ILE A 32 0.17 -18.51 11.86
N GLU A 33 1.47 -18.27 11.98
CA GLU A 33 2.00 -17.17 12.79
C GLU A 33 1.54 -15.80 12.25
N PRO A 34 1.81 -15.41 10.99
CA PRO A 34 1.37 -14.11 10.48
C PRO A 34 -0.16 -14.02 10.34
N LEU A 35 -0.85 -15.15 10.11
CA LEU A 35 -2.31 -15.21 10.11
C LEU A 35 -2.88 -14.92 11.50
N SER A 36 -2.23 -15.42 12.57
CA SER A 36 -2.67 -15.15 13.94
C SER A 36 -2.64 -13.66 14.29
N VAL A 37 -1.65 -12.92 13.76
CA VAL A 37 -1.57 -11.46 13.89
C VAL A 37 -2.74 -10.78 13.17
N ALA A 38 -3.10 -11.26 11.98
CA ALA A 38 -4.24 -10.74 11.21
C ALA A 38 -5.58 -11.00 11.92
N VAL A 39 -5.79 -12.21 12.46
CA VAL A 39 -6.97 -12.58 13.28
C VAL A 39 -7.06 -11.69 14.51
N TYR A 40 -5.98 -11.58 15.28
CA TYR A 40 -5.94 -10.75 16.47
C TYR A 40 -6.22 -9.27 16.16
N SER A 41 -5.71 -8.77 15.03
CA SER A 41 -5.97 -7.39 14.59
C SER A 41 -7.44 -7.16 14.24
N ALA A 42 -8.09 -8.12 13.57
CA ALA A 42 -9.50 -8.04 13.23
C ALA A 42 -10.41 -8.12 14.47
N GLU A 43 -10.08 -8.99 15.43
CA GLU A 43 -10.78 -9.08 16.72
C GLU A 43 -10.69 -7.76 17.49
N ARG A 44 -9.49 -7.17 17.59
CA ARG A 44 -9.28 -5.88 18.26
C ARG A 44 -9.98 -4.71 17.57
N ALA A 45 -10.17 -4.80 16.25
CA ALA A 45 -10.89 -3.82 15.47
C ALA A 45 -12.40 -4.12 15.40
N GLU A 46 -12.87 -5.15 16.12
CA GLU A 46 -14.27 -5.58 16.18
C GLU A 46 -14.88 -5.77 14.78
N VAL A 47 -14.10 -6.35 13.87
CA VAL A 47 -14.56 -6.63 12.51
C VAL A 47 -15.59 -7.76 12.56
N GLY A 48 -16.75 -7.52 11.96
CA GLY A 48 -17.83 -8.49 11.88
C GLY A 48 -18.72 -8.26 10.67
N LEU A 49 -19.89 -8.88 10.70
CA LEU A 49 -20.91 -8.78 9.68
C LEU A 49 -21.29 -7.31 9.40
N GLY A 50 -21.14 -6.88 8.15
CA GLY A 50 -21.49 -5.52 7.73
C GLY A 50 -20.39 -4.47 7.93
N SER A 51 -19.26 -4.82 8.56
CA SER A 51 -18.18 -3.88 8.82
C SER A 51 -17.58 -3.32 7.53
N LYS A 52 -17.17 -2.05 7.58
CA LYS A 52 -16.39 -1.39 6.52
C LYS A 52 -14.94 -1.26 6.98
N VAL A 53 -14.02 -1.95 6.31
CA VAL A 53 -12.64 -2.11 6.75
C VAL A 53 -11.69 -1.42 5.78
N LEU A 54 -10.69 -0.71 6.29
CA LEU A 54 -9.58 -0.15 5.50
C LEU A 54 -8.26 -0.74 5.99
N VAL A 55 -7.60 -1.51 5.14
CA VAL A 55 -6.27 -2.08 5.40
C VAL A 55 -5.19 -1.12 4.88
N LEU A 56 -4.26 -0.76 5.76
CA LEU A 56 -3.15 0.13 5.44
C LEU A 56 -1.90 -0.67 5.08
N GLY A 57 -1.66 -0.88 3.79
CA GLY A 57 -0.53 -1.65 3.27
C GLY A 57 -0.97 -2.93 2.55
N ALA A 58 -0.61 -3.06 1.26
CA ALA A 58 -0.80 -4.25 0.44
C ALA A 58 0.48 -5.10 0.40
N GLY A 59 0.99 -5.48 1.57
CA GLY A 59 2.03 -6.50 1.69
C GLY A 59 1.46 -7.80 2.28
N PRO A 60 2.26 -8.85 2.49
CA PRO A 60 1.77 -10.16 2.91
C PRO A 60 0.82 -10.14 4.12
N VAL A 61 1.21 -9.45 5.21
CA VAL A 61 0.35 -9.30 6.41
C VAL A 61 -0.92 -8.51 6.11
N GLY A 62 -0.84 -7.48 5.27
CA GLY A 62 -2.02 -6.69 4.88
C GLY A 62 -3.02 -7.50 4.05
N LEU A 63 -2.53 -8.38 3.17
CA LEU A 63 -3.39 -9.30 2.43
C LEU A 63 -4.03 -10.34 3.36
N LEU A 64 -3.30 -10.86 4.35
CA LEU A 64 -3.87 -11.72 5.39
C LEU A 64 -4.95 -11.00 6.20
N CYS A 65 -4.73 -9.74 6.60
CA CYS A 65 -5.75 -8.92 7.27
C CYS A 65 -7.00 -8.72 6.40
N LEU A 66 -6.83 -8.57 5.09
CA LEU A 66 -7.94 -8.47 4.16
C LEU A 66 -8.73 -9.79 4.10
N LEU A 67 -8.05 -10.94 4.00
CA LEU A 67 -8.68 -12.25 3.99
C LEU A 67 -9.47 -12.51 5.28
N VAL A 68 -8.86 -12.21 6.44
CA VAL A 68 -9.51 -12.33 7.74
C VAL A 68 -10.73 -11.41 7.83
N ALA A 69 -10.62 -10.15 7.41
CA ALA A 69 -11.75 -9.22 7.44
C ALA A 69 -12.92 -9.71 6.56
N LYS A 70 -12.61 -10.32 5.41
CA LYS A 70 -13.62 -10.94 4.54
C LYS A 70 -14.28 -12.14 5.23
N ALA A 71 -13.48 -13.04 5.81
CA ALA A 71 -13.98 -14.21 6.53
C ALA A 71 -14.84 -13.83 7.75
N ALA A 72 -14.53 -12.72 8.41
CA ALA A 72 -15.31 -12.16 9.51
C ALA A 72 -16.64 -11.51 9.08
N GLY A 73 -16.90 -11.36 7.77
CA GLY A 73 -18.17 -10.86 7.24
C GLY A 73 -18.20 -9.36 6.91
N ALA A 74 -17.04 -8.72 6.75
CA ALA A 74 -17.00 -7.31 6.33
C ALA A 74 -17.73 -7.11 4.99
N ALA A 75 -18.64 -6.14 4.94
CA ALA A 75 -19.41 -5.83 3.73
C ALA A 75 -18.60 -5.04 2.69
N SER A 76 -17.62 -4.27 3.14
CA SER A 76 -16.72 -3.56 2.24
C SER A 76 -15.32 -3.51 2.82
N ILE A 77 -14.32 -3.83 2.01
CA ILE A 77 -12.91 -3.79 2.40
C ILE A 77 -12.19 -2.92 1.37
N GLY A 78 -11.40 -1.97 1.83
CA GLY A 78 -10.43 -1.26 1.02
C GLY A 78 -9.02 -1.60 1.48
N ILE A 79 -8.06 -1.65 0.57
CA ILE A 79 -6.64 -1.81 0.92
C ILE A 79 -5.81 -0.74 0.21
N THR A 80 -4.80 -0.23 0.90
CA THR A 80 -3.89 0.77 0.32
C THR A 80 -2.53 0.16 0.03
N GLY A 81 -2.05 0.31 -1.21
CA GLY A 81 -0.70 -0.11 -1.62
C GLY A 81 0.12 1.08 -2.08
N LYS A 82 1.41 1.13 -1.73
CA LYS A 82 2.35 2.06 -2.38
C LYS A 82 2.72 1.46 -3.74
N MET A 83 2.36 2.16 -4.82
CA MET A 83 2.85 1.81 -6.15
C MET A 83 4.39 1.73 -6.16
N PRO A 84 4.99 0.69 -6.78
CA PRO A 84 6.39 0.73 -7.18
C PRO A 84 6.57 1.93 -8.11
N ARG A 85 7.21 2.98 -7.59
CA ARG A 85 7.45 4.19 -8.37
C ARG A 85 8.56 3.85 -9.38
N LYS A 86 8.21 3.54 -10.63
CA LYS A 86 9.18 3.64 -11.73
C LYS A 86 9.67 5.09 -11.73
N ARG A 87 10.91 5.32 -11.32
CA ARG A 87 11.55 6.63 -11.43
C ARG A 87 11.71 6.89 -12.94
N LYS A 88 10.74 7.58 -13.54
CA LYS A 88 10.80 8.11 -14.91
C LYS A 88 11.32 9.56 -14.94
N SER A 89 12.06 9.99 -13.93
CA SER A 89 12.54 11.37 -13.84
C SER A 89 14.03 11.42 -14.11
N ASP A 90 14.40 12.08 -15.21
CA ASP A 90 15.63 12.86 -15.24
C ASP A 90 15.63 13.78 -13.99
N PRO A 91 16.56 13.61 -13.04
CA PRO A 91 16.59 14.38 -11.80
C PRO A 91 16.72 15.90 -12.02
N SER A 92 17.23 16.32 -13.19
CA SER A 92 17.44 17.74 -13.53
C SER A 92 16.13 18.52 -13.77
N LEU A 93 15.06 17.85 -14.20
CA LEU A 93 13.74 18.47 -14.47
C LEU A 93 12.91 18.74 -13.19
N TYR A 94 13.41 18.37 -12.02
CA TYR A 94 12.66 18.43 -10.76
C TYR A 94 13.50 18.90 -9.57
N ALA A 95 14.61 19.60 -9.82
CA ALA A 95 15.31 20.33 -8.77
C ALA A 95 14.34 21.38 -8.20
N TRP A 96 13.94 21.21 -6.94
CA TRP A 96 13.08 22.17 -6.28
C TRP A 96 13.89 23.43 -6.00
N ASP A 97 13.45 24.53 -6.60
CA ASP A 97 14.01 25.85 -6.40
C ASP A 97 12.87 26.80 -5.99
N GLU A 98 13.04 27.40 -4.81
CA GLU A 98 12.03 28.25 -4.18
C GLU A 98 11.75 29.49 -5.03
N GLU A 99 12.77 30.03 -5.68
CA GLU A 99 12.69 31.22 -6.51
C GLU A 99 11.84 30.95 -7.76
N ASN A 100 12.11 29.83 -8.44
CA ASN A 100 11.34 29.36 -9.59
C ASN A 100 9.87 29.05 -9.25
N MET A 101 9.59 28.46 -8.08
CA MET A 101 8.21 28.20 -7.64
C MET A 101 7.45 29.49 -7.31
N LYS A 102 8.08 30.45 -6.65
CA LYS A 102 7.48 31.77 -6.38
C LYS A 102 7.19 32.51 -7.68
N ALA A 103 8.13 32.52 -8.62
CA ALA A 103 7.97 33.12 -9.94
C ALA A 103 6.78 32.51 -10.70
N ALA A 104 6.67 31.17 -10.72
CA ALA A 104 5.59 30.46 -11.39
C ALA A 104 4.20 30.75 -10.80
N VAL A 105 4.10 30.85 -9.48
CA VAL A 105 2.84 31.17 -8.79
C VAL A 105 2.40 32.59 -9.12
N MET A 106 3.34 33.53 -9.15
CA MET A 106 3.08 34.93 -9.47
C MET A 106 2.68 35.10 -10.95
N ALA A 107 3.37 34.41 -11.86
CA ALA A 107 3.04 34.40 -13.28
C ALA A 107 1.60 33.89 -13.53
N HIS A 108 1.15 32.88 -12.79
CA HIS A 108 -0.22 32.38 -12.94
C HIS A 108 -1.27 33.30 -12.28
N LEU A 109 -1.01 33.78 -11.07
CA LEU A 109 -2.03 34.47 -10.25
C LEU A 109 -2.09 35.99 -10.47
N LYS A 110 -0.95 36.64 -10.75
CA LYS A 110 -0.89 38.08 -11.01
C LYS A 110 -0.91 38.38 -12.50
N ASP A 111 -0.12 37.65 -13.28
CA ASP A 111 0.06 37.92 -14.71
C ASP A 111 -0.97 37.16 -15.58
N GLY A 112 -1.84 36.35 -14.96
CA GLY A 112 -2.94 35.65 -15.62
C GLY A 112 -2.50 34.53 -16.57
N MET A 113 -1.23 34.12 -16.53
CA MET A 113 -0.68 33.12 -17.45
C MET A 113 -1.37 31.75 -17.27
N PRO A 114 -1.68 30.98 -18.34
CA PRO A 114 -2.22 29.64 -18.19
C PRO A 114 -1.28 28.73 -17.37
N ILE A 115 -1.85 27.97 -16.45
CA ILE A 115 -1.07 27.20 -15.47
C ILE A 115 -0.09 26.19 -16.07
N ARG A 116 -0.39 25.66 -17.27
CA ARG A 116 0.50 24.78 -18.01
C ARG A 116 1.72 25.53 -18.54
N THR A 117 1.50 26.74 -19.04
CA THR A 117 2.56 27.61 -19.56
C THR A 117 3.49 28.07 -18.44
N ALA A 118 2.93 28.52 -17.31
CA ALA A 118 3.72 28.90 -16.13
C ALA A 118 4.51 27.71 -15.56
N ALA A 119 3.93 26.51 -15.56
CA ALA A 119 4.62 25.30 -15.11
C ALA A 119 5.82 24.94 -16.00
N THR A 120 5.64 24.98 -17.32
CA THR A 120 6.70 24.66 -18.27
C THR A 120 7.79 25.73 -18.28
N LEU A 121 7.43 27.02 -18.23
CA LEU A 121 8.37 28.14 -18.28
C LEU A 121 9.34 28.14 -17.09
N HIS A 122 8.83 27.86 -15.90
CA HIS A 122 9.61 27.89 -14.66
C HIS A 122 10.10 26.50 -14.23
N ALA A 123 10.03 25.50 -15.13
CA ALA A 123 10.44 24.13 -14.87
C ALA A 123 9.84 23.52 -13.58
N VAL A 124 8.59 23.90 -13.25
CA VAL A 124 7.89 23.39 -12.06
C VAL A 124 6.80 22.39 -12.45
N GLN A 125 6.57 21.38 -11.61
CA GLN A 125 5.47 20.44 -11.84
C GLN A 125 4.11 21.14 -11.77
N LYS A 126 3.30 21.00 -12.83
CA LYS A 126 1.95 21.58 -12.91
C LYS A 126 1.08 21.27 -11.70
N LEU A 127 1.10 20.02 -11.19
CA LEU A 127 0.31 19.65 -10.02
C LEU A 127 0.79 20.38 -8.76
N THR A 128 2.09 20.57 -8.62
CA THR A 128 2.69 21.33 -7.51
C THR A 128 2.31 22.80 -7.65
N LEU A 129 2.51 23.41 -8.82
CA LEU A 129 2.11 24.81 -9.08
C LEU A 129 0.61 25.05 -8.80
N SER A 130 -0.27 24.17 -9.28
CA SER A 130 -1.72 24.26 -9.04
C SER A 130 -2.08 24.21 -7.56
N ARG A 131 -1.37 23.39 -6.78
CA ARG A 131 -1.55 23.33 -5.33
C ARG A 131 -1.09 24.63 -4.66
N TYR A 132 0.05 25.18 -5.06
CA TYR A 132 0.60 26.41 -4.51
C TYR A 132 -0.25 27.64 -4.88
N CYS A 133 -0.72 27.75 -6.12
CA CYS A 133 -1.60 28.85 -6.53
C CYS A 133 -2.94 28.83 -5.77
N LYS A 134 -3.49 27.63 -5.56
CA LYS A 134 -4.71 27.45 -4.76
C LYS A 134 -4.49 27.77 -3.27
N ALA A 135 -3.32 27.43 -2.74
CA ALA A 135 -2.95 27.76 -1.36
C ALA A 135 -2.70 29.27 -1.17
N TYR A 136 -2.06 29.92 -2.14
CA TYR A 136 -1.75 31.36 -2.12
C TYR A 136 -3.02 32.22 -2.24
N SER A 137 -3.98 31.81 -3.06
CA SER A 137 -5.26 32.52 -3.25
C SER A 137 -6.23 32.37 -2.06
N ALA A 138 -6.08 31.32 -1.26
CA ALA A 138 -6.98 31.02 -0.14
C ALA A 138 -6.50 31.54 1.23
N SER A 139 -5.31 32.15 1.33
CA SER A 139 -4.70 32.55 2.60
C SER A 139 -4.71 34.07 2.81
N ALA A 140 -5.14 34.53 3.98
CA ALA A 140 -5.11 35.96 4.37
C ALA A 140 -3.72 36.41 4.86
N ASP A 141 -2.92 35.47 5.37
CA ASP A 141 -1.55 35.70 5.81
C ASP A 141 -0.59 34.83 4.98
N LYS A 142 0.30 35.48 4.22
CA LYS A 142 1.03 34.85 3.10
C LYS A 142 2.27 34.07 3.52
N GLU A 143 2.63 34.06 4.81
CA GLU A 143 3.85 33.42 5.31
C GLU A 143 3.66 32.11 6.09
N LYS A 144 2.44 31.72 6.49
CA LYS A 144 2.23 30.47 7.26
C LYS A 144 0.97 29.73 6.83
N VAL A 145 1.08 28.89 5.80
CA VAL A 145 -0.03 27.99 5.41
C VAL A 145 0.14 26.64 6.11
N ALA A 146 -0.70 26.39 7.12
CA ALA A 146 -0.76 25.14 7.86
C ALA A 146 -1.55 24.05 7.11
N PHE A 147 -1.07 22.81 7.21
CA PHE A 147 -1.54 21.64 6.49
C PHE A 147 -2.81 21.03 7.10
N ARG A 148 -3.78 20.62 6.26
CA ARG A 148 -4.77 19.60 6.62
C ARG A 148 -4.99 18.63 5.47
N PHE A 149 -4.83 17.34 5.76
CA PHE A 149 -5.10 16.23 4.85
C PHE A 149 -6.54 15.76 5.04
N THR A 150 -7.29 15.64 3.95
CA THR A 150 -8.55 14.87 3.95
C THR A 150 -8.52 13.90 2.76
N PRO A 151 -8.59 12.58 2.98
CA PRO A 151 -8.64 11.63 1.88
C PRO A 151 -10.05 11.56 1.28
N ARG A 152 -10.14 11.53 -0.07
CA ARG A 152 -11.31 11.04 -0.81
C ARG A 152 -11.00 9.61 -1.24
N TYR A 153 -11.83 8.65 -0.86
CA TYR A 153 -11.80 7.32 -1.46
C TYR A 153 -13.19 6.96 -1.98
N ASP A 154 -13.21 6.41 -3.18
CA ASP A 154 -14.33 5.68 -3.77
C ASP A 154 -13.88 4.22 -3.80
N VAL A 155 -14.66 3.31 -3.20
CA VAL A 155 -14.22 1.92 -2.98
C VAL A 155 -14.86 1.03 -4.03
N LYS A 156 -14.06 0.50 -4.95
CA LYS A 156 -14.44 -0.62 -5.82
C LYS A 156 -13.99 -1.95 -5.20
N LYS A 157 -14.75 -2.99 -5.53
CA LYS A 157 -14.55 -4.39 -5.10
C LYS A 157 -13.10 -4.84 -5.35
N VAL A 158 -12.46 -5.44 -4.35
CA VAL A 158 -10.99 -5.58 -4.32
C VAL A 158 -10.49 -6.84 -5.04
N PHE A 159 -11.18 -7.98 -4.96
CA PHE A 159 -10.77 -9.21 -5.66
C PHE A 159 -12.00 -9.98 -6.22
N SER A 160 -11.85 -10.57 -7.41
CA SER A 160 -12.73 -11.62 -7.95
C SER A 160 -12.30 -13.00 -7.43
N SER A 161 -13.09 -14.04 -7.67
CA SER A 161 -12.72 -15.42 -7.29
C SER A 161 -11.37 -15.86 -7.88
N GLU A 162 -11.12 -15.55 -9.15
CA GLU A 162 -9.85 -15.86 -9.83
C GLU A 162 -8.66 -15.07 -9.24
N MET A 163 -8.91 -13.85 -8.74
CA MET A 163 -7.89 -13.05 -8.06
C MET A 163 -7.58 -13.59 -6.67
N GLU A 164 -8.54 -14.25 -6.02
CA GLU A 164 -8.35 -14.91 -4.72
C GLU A 164 -7.48 -16.15 -4.85
N ASP A 165 -7.64 -16.95 -5.91
CA ASP A 165 -6.77 -18.09 -6.20
C ASP A 165 -5.31 -17.64 -6.48
N SER A 166 -5.15 -16.51 -7.19
CA SER A 166 -3.85 -15.89 -7.43
C SER A 166 -3.24 -15.34 -6.13
N LEU A 167 -4.05 -14.76 -5.25
CA LEU A 167 -3.60 -14.25 -3.96
C LEU A 167 -3.19 -15.38 -3.01
N GLU A 168 -3.95 -16.47 -2.97
CA GLU A 168 -3.57 -17.68 -2.23
C GLU A 168 -2.22 -18.21 -2.70
N SER A 169 -2.04 -18.36 -4.01
CA SER A 169 -0.77 -18.78 -4.60
C SER A 169 0.38 -17.84 -4.23
N TYR A 170 0.15 -16.52 -4.20
CA TYR A 170 1.15 -15.52 -3.84
C TYR A 170 1.53 -15.59 -2.35
N VAL A 171 0.54 -15.77 -1.47
CA VAL A 171 0.78 -15.91 -0.03
C VAL A 171 1.51 -17.22 0.27
N LEU A 172 1.18 -18.30 -0.42
CA LEU A 172 1.89 -19.58 -0.34
C LEU A 172 3.32 -19.49 -0.88
N LEU A 173 3.54 -18.84 -2.02
CA LEU A 173 4.90 -18.61 -2.52
C LEU A 173 5.71 -17.75 -1.55
N SER A 174 5.10 -16.68 -1.01
CA SER A 174 5.72 -15.84 0.02
C SER A 174 6.08 -16.64 1.26
N SER A 175 5.28 -17.65 1.61
CA SER A 175 5.55 -18.59 2.69
C SER A 175 6.64 -19.61 2.35
N GLN A 176 6.66 -20.10 1.10
CA GLN A 176 7.62 -21.07 0.61
C GLN A 176 9.02 -20.48 0.46
N MET A 177 9.17 -19.16 0.35
CA MET A 177 10.47 -18.53 0.07
C MET A 177 10.73 -17.27 0.89
N ASN A 178 11.29 -17.46 2.09
CA ASN A 178 12.25 -16.48 2.61
C ASN A 178 13.47 -16.46 1.65
N TYR A 179 13.56 -15.44 0.80
CA TYR A 179 14.71 -14.95 -0.01
C TYR A 179 14.68 -15.01 -1.55
N GLY A 180 13.56 -15.26 -2.24
CA GLY A 180 13.53 -15.23 -3.71
C GLY A 180 13.22 -13.87 -4.35
N LEU A 181 12.31 -13.10 -3.75
CA LEU A 181 11.75 -11.89 -4.35
C LEU A 181 12.24 -10.63 -3.67
N THR A 182 12.66 -9.65 -4.47
CA THR A 182 13.02 -8.34 -3.93
C THR A 182 11.77 -7.63 -3.41
N LYS A 183 11.92 -6.74 -2.41
CA LYS A 183 10.84 -5.85 -1.92
C LYS A 183 10.13 -5.07 -3.04
N LYS A 184 10.75 -4.94 -4.21
CA LYS A 184 10.19 -4.28 -5.38
C LYS A 184 9.26 -5.25 -6.12
N THR A 185 9.74 -6.45 -6.44
CA THR A 185 8.98 -7.50 -7.12
C THR A 185 7.73 -7.88 -6.33
N ASP A 186 7.89 -8.02 -5.01
CA ASP A 186 6.81 -8.31 -4.07
C ASP A 186 5.65 -7.29 -4.13
N LYS A 187 6.01 -6.00 -4.18
CA LYS A 187 5.04 -4.91 -4.34
C LYS A 187 4.44 -4.84 -5.73
N GLU A 188 5.18 -5.21 -6.76
CA GLU A 188 4.70 -5.25 -8.14
C GLU A 188 3.62 -6.33 -8.29
N ILE A 189 3.86 -7.53 -7.74
CA ILE A 189 2.89 -8.63 -7.74
C ILE A 189 1.66 -8.28 -6.89
N SER A 190 1.87 -7.84 -5.64
CA SER A 190 0.77 -7.41 -4.76
C SER A 190 -0.10 -6.32 -5.40
N LEU A 191 0.51 -5.37 -6.13
CA LEU A 191 -0.21 -4.32 -6.83
C LEU A 191 -1.01 -4.88 -8.01
N GLY A 192 -0.43 -5.75 -8.83
CA GLY A 192 -1.12 -6.39 -9.96
C GLY A 192 -2.37 -7.14 -9.49
N ILE A 193 -2.22 -7.94 -8.43
CA ILE A 193 -3.35 -8.65 -7.81
C ILE A 193 -4.40 -7.63 -7.32
N CYS A 194 -4.02 -6.52 -6.67
CA CYS A 194 -4.98 -5.48 -6.26
C CYS A 194 -5.67 -4.75 -7.43
N GLN A 195 -5.13 -4.83 -8.65
CA GLN A 195 -5.62 -4.11 -9.83
C GLN A 195 -6.51 -4.95 -10.75
N GLY A 196 -6.70 -6.24 -10.48
CA GLY A 196 -7.42 -7.12 -11.41
C GLY A 196 -6.51 -7.92 -12.34
N GLU A 197 -5.19 -7.83 -12.15
CA GLU A 197 -4.23 -8.55 -12.97
C GLU A 197 -3.96 -9.93 -12.35
N HIS A 198 -3.68 -10.92 -13.19
CA HIS A 198 -3.22 -12.25 -12.78
C HIS A 198 -1.73 -12.37 -13.13
N PRO A 199 -0.84 -11.68 -12.40
CA PRO A 199 0.59 -11.76 -12.68
C PRO A 199 1.07 -13.20 -12.49
N GLU A 200 1.91 -13.69 -13.41
CA GLU A 200 2.58 -14.97 -13.23
C GLU A 200 3.45 -14.91 -11.98
N ILE A 201 3.16 -15.83 -11.07
CA ILE A 201 3.86 -16.00 -9.80
C ILE A 201 5.03 -16.93 -10.11
N PRO A 202 6.29 -16.45 -9.99
CA PRO A 202 7.47 -17.20 -10.42
C PRO A 202 7.75 -18.44 -9.57
#